data_AF-A0A2U9SF38-F1
#
_entry.id   AF-A0A2U9SF38-F1
#
_cell.length_a   1.000
_cell.length_b   1.000
_cell.length_c   1.000
_cell.angle_alpha   90.00
_cell.angle_beta   90.00
_cell.angle_gamma   90.00
#
_symmetry.space_group_name_H-M   'P 1'
#
loop_
_entity.id
_entity.type
_entity.pdbx_description
1 polymer ?
#
loop_
_entity_poly.entity_id
_entity_poly.type
_entity_poly.pdbx_seq_one_letter_code
_entity_poly.pdbx_strand_id
1 'polypeptide(L)' 'MSKTDYAVEIFNSSALHLDIVDEFITITQSKLNGAASEFSRDSLIDLLSGLTEQRETYRAVLATVQPATALAA' A
#
# COMPACT_ATOMS: atom_id res chain seq x y z
N MET A 1 20.65 15.04 -10.59
CA MET A 1 19.40 14.94 -9.82
C MET A 1 19.61 15.57 -8.46
N SER A 2 18.66 16.41 -8.06
CA SER A 2 18.61 17.04 -6.74
C SER A 2 18.02 16.07 -5.70
N LYS A 3 18.16 16.40 -4.40
CA LYS A 3 17.47 15.65 -3.33
C LYS A 3 15.95 15.68 -3.49
N THR A 4 15.42 16.77 -4.04
CA THR A 4 14.00 16.94 -4.32
C THR A 4 13.54 15.99 -5.43
N ASP A 5 14.36 15.80 -6.47
CA ASP A 5 14.03 14.88 -7.59
C ASP A 5 13.87 13.44 -7.06
N TYR A 6 14.79 13.00 -6.20
CA TYR A 6 14.71 11.68 -5.56
C TYR A 6 13.48 11.54 -4.64
N ALA A 7 13.14 12.60 -3.89
CA ALA A 7 11.97 12.59 -3.03
C ALA A 7 10.67 12.42 -3.85
N VAL A 8 10.57 13.09 -5.01
CA VAL A 8 9.44 12.95 -5.92
C VAL A 8 9.34 11.53 -6.49
N GLU A 9 10.45 10.94 -6.92
CA GLU A 9 10.46 9.57 -7.44
C GLU A 9 10.04 8.55 -6.37
N ILE A 10 10.56 8.68 -5.14
CA ILE A 10 10.18 7.81 -4.02
C ILE A 10 8.70 7.97 -3.69
N PHE A 11 8.17 9.19 -3.70
CA PHE A 11 6.76 9.46 -3.45
C PHE A 11 5.88 8.80 -4.53
N ASN A 12 6.21 9.01 -5.81
CA ASN A 12 5.46 8.43 -6.93
C ASN A 12 5.50 6.89 -6.90
N SER A 13 6.66 6.31 -6.61
CA SER A 13 6.81 4.86 -6.44
C SER A 13 5.98 4.33 -5.26
N SER A 14 5.96 5.07 -4.14
CA SER A 14 5.17 4.72 -2.97
C SER A 14 3.66 4.79 -3.23
N ALA A 15 3.21 5.76 -4.03
CA ALA A 15 1.82 5.88 -4.45
C ALA A 15 1.41 4.71 -5.35
N LEU A 16 2.23 4.38 -6.36
CA LEU A 16 1.99 3.22 -7.23
C LEU A 16 1.94 1.91 -6.44
N HIS A 17 2.85 1.74 -5.47
CA HIS A 17 2.85 0.54 -4.65
C HIS A 17 1.61 0.45 -3.75
N LEU A 18 1.09 1.58 -3.24
CA LEU A 18 -0.17 1.59 -2.50
C LEU A 18 -1.35 1.11 -3.36
N ASP A 19 -1.43 1.55 -4.62
CA ASP A 19 -2.47 1.09 -5.56
C ASP A 19 -2.42 -0.45 -5.74
N ILE A 20 -1.21 -1.00 -5.87
CA ILE A 20 -1.00 -2.45 -6.00
C ILE A 20 -1.44 -3.18 -4.71
N VAL A 21 -1.13 -2.64 -3.54
CA VAL A 21 -1.55 -3.23 -2.26
C VAL A 21 -3.08 -3.24 -2.14
N ASP A 22 -3.76 -2.17 -2.55
CA ASP A 22 -5.21 -2.10 -2.56
C ASP A 22 -5.85 -3.13 -3.51
N GLU A 23 -5.27 -3.34 -4.69
CA GLU A 23 -5.69 -4.41 -5.60
C GLU A 23 -5.46 -5.80 -4.98
N PHE A 24 -4.31 -6.03 -4.35
CA PHE A 24 -3.99 -7.32 -3.75
C PHE A 24 -4.91 -7.64 -2.56
N ILE A 25 -5.28 -6.63 -1.76
CA ILE A 25 -6.31 -6.73 -0.72
C ILE A 25 -7.64 -7.18 -1.33
N THR A 26 -8.06 -6.53 -2.42
CA THR A 26 -9.31 -6.86 -3.12
C THR A 26 -9.32 -8.31 -3.61
N ILE A 27 -8.22 -8.76 -4.23
CA ILE A 27 -8.06 -10.15 -4.68
C ILE A 27 -8.11 -11.11 -3.50
N THR A 28 -7.40 -10.81 -2.41
CA THR A 28 -7.35 -11.65 -1.20
C THR A 28 -8.73 -11.80 -0.58
N GLN A 29 -9.49 -10.72 -0.47
CA GLN A 29 -10.88 -10.74 0.00
C GLN A 29 -11.78 -11.56 -0.92
N SER A 30 -11.64 -11.42 -2.24
CA SER A 30 -12.39 -12.24 -3.20
C SER A 30 -12.09 -13.74 -3.04
N LYS A 31 -10.83 -14.11 -2.85
CA LYS A 31 -10.42 -15.51 -2.61
C LYS A 31 -10.93 -16.02 -1.27
N LEU A 32 -10.90 -15.19 -0.22
CA LEU A 32 -11.39 -15.52 1.11
C LEU A 32 -12.88 -15.86 1.08
N ASN A 33 -13.68 -15.07 0.34
CA ASN A 33 -15.12 -15.32 0.16
C ASN A 33 -15.43 -16.65 -0.53
N GLY A 34 -14.50 -17.15 -1.36
CA GLY A 34 -14.62 -18.44 -2.05
C GLY A 34 -13.92 -19.62 -1.34
N ALA A 35 -13.29 -19.40 -0.18
CA ALA A 35 -12.46 -20.41 0.47
C ALA A 35 -13.29 -21.46 1.24
N ALA A 36 -13.25 -22.70 0.77
CA ALA A 36 -13.95 -23.82 1.40
C ALA A 36 -13.17 -24.46 2.57
N SER A 37 -11.84 -24.54 2.47
CA SER A 37 -10.99 -25.14 3.52
C SER A 37 -10.64 -24.13 4.62
N GLU A 38 -10.60 -24.61 5.86
CA GLU A 38 -10.21 -23.83 7.04
C GLU A 38 -8.79 -23.29 6.91
N PHE A 39 -7.82 -24.13 6.54
CA PHE A 39 -6.43 -23.71 6.31
C PHE A 39 -6.29 -22.54 5.32
N SER A 40 -7.04 -22.57 4.21
CA SER A 40 -6.99 -21.48 3.23
C SER A 40 -7.62 -20.21 3.77
N ARG A 41 -8.68 -20.32 4.57
CA ARG A 41 -9.31 -19.18 5.22
C ARG A 41 -8.35 -18.49 6.18
N ASP A 42 -7.70 -19.26 7.04
CA ASP A 42 -6.75 -18.73 8.03
C ASP A 42 -5.54 -18.09 7.34
N SER A 43 -4.97 -18.76 6.34
CA SER A 43 -3.85 -18.21 5.55
C SER A 43 -4.20 -16.89 4.85
N LEU A 44 -5.43 -16.78 4.32
CA LEU A 44 -5.91 -15.56 3.66
C LEU A 44 -6.24 -14.45 4.65
N ILE A 45 -6.68 -14.77 5.87
CA ILE A 45 -6.87 -13.80 6.96
C ILE A 45 -5.52 -13.23 7.39
N ASP A 46 -4.52 -14.09 7.59
CA ASP A 46 -3.17 -13.66 7.97
C ASP A 46 -2.55 -12.77 6.87
N LEU A 47 -2.68 -13.18 5.61
CA LEU A 47 -2.24 -12.38 4.47
C LEU A 47 -2.95 -11.01 4.43
N LEU A 48 -4.27 -10.98 4.62
CA LEU A 48 -5.06 -9.75 4.61
C LEU A 48 -4.65 -8.80 5.74
N SER A 49 -4.29 -9.34 6.92
CA SER A 49 -3.76 -8.56 8.03
C SER A 49 -2.45 -7.88 7.63
N GLY A 50 -1.50 -8.63 7.07
CA GLY A 50 -0.20 -8.08 6.63
C GLY A 50 -0.34 -7.04 5.52
N LEU A 51 -1.22 -7.29 4.53
CA LEU A 51 -1.50 -6.32 3.47
C LEU A 51 -2.13 -5.03 4.01
N THR A 52 -3.01 -5.15 5.01
CA THR A 52 -3.65 -3.98 5.64
C THR A 52 -2.62 -3.13 6.40
N GLU A 53 -1.71 -3.76 7.14
CA GLU A 53 -0.61 -3.05 7.82
C GLU A 53 0.32 -2.34 6.81
N GLN A 54 0.67 -3.02 5.72
CA GLN A 54 1.46 -2.43 4.65
C GLN A 54 0.76 -1.22 4.03
N ARG A 55 -0.56 -1.33 3.76
CA ARG A 55 -1.38 -0.22 3.24
C ARG A 55 -1.33 1.00 4.14
N GLU A 56 -1.53 0.82 5.44
CA GLU A 56 -1.51 1.95 6.39
C GLU A 56 -0.11 2.58 6.49
N THR A 57 0.95 1.78 6.37
CA THR A 57 2.33 2.29 6.32
C THR A 57 2.55 3.19 5.11
N TYR A 58 2.13 2.76 3.91
CA TYR A 58 2.24 3.59 2.70
C TYR A 58 1.37 4.85 2.79
N ARG A 59 0.15 4.75 3.34
CA ARG A 59 -0.70 5.92 3.59
C ARG A 59 -0.04 6.93 4.52
N ALA A 60 0.63 6.45 5.58
CA ALA A 60 1.38 7.33 6.47
C ALA A 60 2.53 8.04 5.74
N VAL A 61 3.30 7.34 4.91
CA VAL A 61 4.35 7.95 4.07
C VAL A 61 3.76 9.03 3.16
N LEU A 62 2.68 8.73 2.44
CA LEU A 62 2.06 9.68 1.52
C LEU A 62 1.43 10.88 2.24
N ALA A 63 0.92 10.70 3.45
CA ALA A 63 0.38 11.78 4.29
C ALA A 63 1.47 12.75 4.79
N THR A 64 2.72 12.31 4.92
CA THR A 64 3.82 13.18 5.37
C THR A 64 4.35 14.15 4.30
N VAL A 65 3.92 14.01 3.04
CA VAL A 65 4.51 14.73 1.89
C VAL A 65 3.56 15.78 1.28
N GLN A 66 2.55 16.24 2.01
CA GLN A 66 1.86 17.51 1.70
C GLN A 66 2.55 18.68 2.43
N PRO A 67 3.17 19.70 1.77
CA PRO A 67 3.50 19.84 0.34
C PRO A 67 4.99 20.18 0.11
N ALA A 68 5.75 19.30 -0.55
CA ALA A 68 7.03 19.70 -1.15
C ALA A 68 6.86 20.81 -2.21
N THR A 69 5.65 21.01 -2.72
CA THR A 69 5.25 22.13 -3.59
C THR A 69 5.28 23.49 -2.88
N ALA A 70 5.28 23.56 -1.55
CA ALA A 70 5.42 24.80 -0.79
C ALA A 70 6.88 25.14 -0.44
N LEU A 71 7.83 24.24 -0.67
CA LEU A 71 9.26 24.44 -0.43
C LEU A 71 10.00 24.95 -1.69
N ALA A 72 9.29 25.11 -2.80
CA ALA A 72 9.81 25.56 -4.09
C ALA A 72 9.16 26.87 -4.59
N ALA A 73 8.31 27.51 -3.78
CA ALA A 73 7.64 28.78 -4.08
C ALA A 73 8.19 29.92 -3.23
#